data_AF-A0A9W4MF73-F1
#
_entry.id   AF-A0A9W4MF73-F1
#
_cell.length_a   1.000
_cell.length_b   1.000
_cell.length_c   1.000
_cell.angle_alpha   90.00
_cell.angle_beta   90.00
_cell.angle_gamma   90.00
#
_symmetry.space_group_name_H-M   'P 1'
#
loop_
_entity.id
_entity.type
_entity.pdbx_description
1 polymer ?
#
loop_
_entity_poly.entity_id
_entity_poly.type
_entity_poly.pdbx_seq_one_letter_code
_entity_poly.pdbx_strand_id
1 'polypeptide(L)'
;MSEADAPGAGPGREEIVAILAAFGDRPPEEVPEGIDSMELAWLVHQIEERYGDSVDDAAMSRMTTVSTALDVLAELRSGRHSPGGPAA
;
A
#
# COMPACT_ATOMS: atom_id res chain seq x y z
N MET A 1 1.93 -30.21 -4.51
CA MET A 1 1.43 -29.06 -3.71
C MET A 1 1.74 -27.79 -4.48
N SER A 2 1.07 -27.60 -5.62
CA SER A 2 1.28 -26.46 -6.51
C SER A 2 -0.09 -25.94 -6.89
N GLU A 3 -0.60 -25.02 -6.09
CA GLU A 3 -1.71 -24.15 -6.47
C GLU A 3 -1.67 -22.94 -5.53
N ALA A 4 -0.78 -22.00 -5.86
CA ALA A 4 -0.73 -20.68 -5.22
C ALA A 4 -0.39 -19.65 -6.31
N ASP A 5 -1.16 -19.69 -7.40
CA ASP A 5 -1.19 -18.62 -8.39
C ASP A 5 -2.65 -18.39 -8.77
N ALA A 6 -3.28 -17.48 -8.01
CA ALA A 6 -4.13 -16.43 -8.54
C ALA A 6 -4.61 -15.52 -7.40
N PRO A 7 -3.79 -14.60 -6.87
CA PRO A 7 -4.31 -13.40 -6.24
C PRO A 7 -4.97 -12.55 -7.34
N GLY A 8 -6.29 -12.56 -7.38
CA GLY A 8 -7.07 -11.89 -8.41
C GLY A 8 -6.92 -10.37 -8.36
N ALA A 9 -6.39 -9.82 -9.45
CA ALA A 9 -6.76 -8.52 -10.02
C ALA A 9 -6.42 -7.24 -9.22
N GLY A 10 -5.15 -6.85 -9.29
CA GLY A 10 -4.69 -5.45 -9.17
C GLY A 10 -3.92 -5.13 -7.88
N PRO A 11 -3.11 -4.06 -7.87
CA PRO A 11 -2.43 -3.60 -6.67
C PRO A 11 -3.49 -3.22 -5.63
N GLY A 12 -3.59 -4.02 -4.57
CA GLY A 12 -4.68 -4.05 -3.60
C GLY A 12 -4.23 -4.71 -2.30
N ARG A 13 -5.17 -5.18 -1.46
CA ARG A 13 -4.90 -5.66 -0.08
C ARG A 13 -3.74 -6.65 -0.01
N GLU A 14 -3.71 -7.59 -0.94
CA GLU A 14 -2.70 -8.65 -1.00
C GLU A 14 -1.29 -8.10 -1.17
N GLU A 15 -1.11 -7.00 -1.91
CA GLU A 15 0.21 -6.39 -2.08
C GLU A 15 0.68 -5.70 -0.79
N ILE A 16 -0.20 -4.94 -0.12
CA ILE A 16 0.13 -4.33 1.18
C ILE A 16 0.48 -5.43 2.19
N VAL A 17 -0.32 -6.49 2.24
CA VAL A 17 -0.07 -7.62 3.13
C VAL A 17 1.24 -8.33 2.79
N ALA A 18 1.54 -8.57 1.51
CA ALA A 18 2.80 -9.19 1.08
C ALA A 18 4.02 -8.33 1.42
N ILE A 19 3.90 -7.01 1.25
CA ILE A 19 4.89 -6.03 1.70
C ILE A 19 5.07 -6.23 3.21
N LEU A 20 4.04 -6.00 4.03
CA LEU A 20 4.14 -6.10 5.50
C LEU A 20 4.64 -7.46 6.01
N ALA A 21 4.26 -8.55 5.34
CA ALA A 21 4.73 -9.91 5.60
C ALA A 21 6.25 -10.03 5.43
N ALA A 22 6.80 -9.49 4.33
CA ALA A 22 8.23 -9.50 4.06
C ALA A 22 9.04 -8.69 5.08
N PHE A 23 8.49 -7.58 5.57
CA PHE A 23 9.13 -6.80 6.63
C PHE A 23 9.14 -7.53 7.98
N GLY A 24 8.03 -8.19 8.32
CA GLY A 24 7.89 -8.93 9.57
C GLY A 24 8.50 -10.33 9.56
N ASP A 25 9.11 -10.78 8.46
CA ASP A 25 9.56 -12.17 8.22
C ASP A 25 8.50 -13.21 8.62
N ARG A 26 7.24 -12.92 8.26
CA ARG A 26 6.06 -13.70 8.66
C ARG A 26 5.17 -13.98 7.46
N PRO A 27 4.33 -15.02 7.49
CA PRO A 27 3.42 -15.28 6.37
C PRO A 27 2.31 -14.22 6.30
N PRO A 28 1.73 -13.98 5.11
CA PRO A 28 0.70 -12.96 4.90
C PRO A 28 -0.57 -13.17 5.74
N GLU A 29 -0.88 -14.42 6.08
CA GLU A 29 -1.98 -14.80 6.97
C GLU A 29 -1.76 -14.39 8.44
N GLU A 30 -0.51 -14.17 8.85
CA GLU A 30 -0.13 -13.71 10.19
C GLU A 30 0.07 -12.19 10.27
N VAL A 31 -0.14 -11.46 9.17
CA VAL A 31 -0.08 -10.00 9.18
C VAL A 31 -1.29 -9.45 9.93
N PRO A 32 -1.09 -8.73 11.04
CA PRO A 32 -2.19 -8.09 11.75
C PRO A 32 -2.81 -6.98 10.89
N GLU A 33 -4.08 -6.69 11.15
CA GLU A 33 -4.78 -5.60 10.47
C GLU A 33 -4.23 -4.22 10.89
N GLY A 34 -3.69 -4.10 12.10
CA GLY A 34 -3.03 -2.90 12.58
C GLY A 34 -1.60 -2.80 12.05
N ILE A 35 -1.21 -1.60 11.64
CA ILE A 35 0.13 -1.30 11.12
C ILE A 35 0.84 -0.43 12.15
N ASP A 36 1.99 -0.90 12.63
CA ASP A 36 2.85 -0.13 13.51
C ASP A 36 3.61 0.97 12.75
N SER A 37 4.11 1.99 13.45
CA SER A 37 4.80 3.13 12.82
C SER A 37 6.01 2.74 11.97
N MET A 38 6.75 1.69 12.37
CA MET A 38 7.92 1.20 11.65
C MET A 38 7.53 0.43 10.39
N GLU A 39 6.49 -0.41 10.49
CA GLU A 39 5.90 -1.14 9.37
C GLU A 39 5.30 -0.17 8.34
N LEU A 40 4.61 0.87 8.82
CA LEU A 40 4.06 1.93 8.01
C LEU A 40 5.15 2.70 7.26
N ALA A 41 6.21 3.12 7.95
CA ALA A 41 7.32 3.83 7.31
C ALA A 41 7.94 3.00 6.19
N TRP A 42 8.10 1.69 6.42
CA TRP A 42 8.63 0.79 5.41
C TRP A 42 7.63 0.54 4.25
N LEU A 43 6.33 0.38 4.54
CA LEU A 43 5.28 0.28 3.53
C LEU A 43 5.27 1.51 2.62
N VAL A 44 5.32 2.71 3.20
CA VAL A 44 5.38 3.98 2.47
C VAL A 44 6.61 4.02 1.59
N HIS A 45 7.79 3.73 2.14
CA HIS A 45 9.03 3.71 1.36
C HIS A 45 8.93 2.74 0.16
N GLN A 46 8.32 1.57 0.32
CA GLN A 46 8.11 0.62 -0.78
C GLN A 46 7.14 1.15 -1.84
N ILE A 47 6.07 1.84 -1.43
CA ILE A 47 5.11 2.46 -2.34
C ILE A 47 5.78 3.60 -3.11
N GLU A 48 6.53 4.46 -2.44
CA GLU A 48 7.27 5.57 -3.04
C GLU A 48 8.30 5.06 -4.06
N GLU A 49 9.08 4.03 -3.71
CA GLU A 49 10.07 3.45 -4.62
C GLU A 49 9.41 2.73 -5.82
N ARG A 50 8.26 2.05 -5.64
CA ARG A 50 7.59 1.32 -6.72
C ARG A 50 6.81 2.22 -7.67
N TYR A 51 6.07 3.19 -7.12
CA TYR A 51 5.12 4.00 -7.87
C TYR A 51 5.64 5.41 -8.18
N GLY A 52 6.69 5.85 -7.49
CA GLY A 52 7.29 7.16 -7.66
C GLY A 52 6.51 8.31 -7.03
N ASP A 53 5.53 8.02 -6.17
CA ASP A 53 4.69 9.03 -5.55
C ASP A 53 4.99 9.17 -4.08
N SER A 54 5.25 10.40 -3.66
CA SER A 54 5.39 10.73 -2.26
C SER A 54 4.05 10.59 -1.53
N VAL A 55 4.09 9.97 -0.36
CA VAL A 55 2.93 9.90 0.53
C VAL A 55 3.07 11.01 1.57
N ASP A 56 2.13 11.95 1.60
CA ASP A 56 2.16 13.04 2.58
C ASP A 56 2.01 12.52 4.03
N ASP A 57 2.59 13.22 5.00
CA ASP A 57 2.47 12.86 6.43
C ASP A 57 1.02 12.70 6.91
N ALA A 58 0.09 13.50 6.38
CA ALA A 58 -1.33 13.39 6.69
C ALA A 58 -1.94 12.07 6.19
N ALA A 59 -1.50 11.59 5.03
CA ALA A 59 -1.87 10.31 4.48
C ALA A 59 -1.24 9.18 5.30
N MET A 60 0.06 9.25 5.59
CA MET A 60 0.74 8.27 6.44
C MET A 60 0.05 8.13 7.81
N SER A 61 -0.27 9.25 8.47
CA SER A 61 -0.92 9.23 9.79
C SER A 61 -2.31 8.56 9.80
N ARG A 62 -2.96 8.42 8.64
CA ARG A 62 -4.23 7.70 8.51
C ARG A 62 -4.03 6.20 8.30
N MET A 63 -2.90 5.78 7.74
CA MET A 63 -2.56 4.39 7.42
C MET A 63 -2.19 3.57 8.66
N THR A 64 -3.04 3.60 9.69
CA THR A 64 -2.85 2.83 10.94
C THR A 64 -3.34 1.39 10.82
N THR A 65 -4.03 1.05 9.73
CA THR A 65 -4.51 -0.29 9.43
C THR A 65 -4.36 -0.59 7.94
N VAL A 66 -4.32 -1.88 7.61
CA VAL A 66 -4.28 -2.36 6.21
C VAL A 66 -5.47 -1.82 5.42
N SER A 67 -6.67 -1.82 6.00
CA SER A 67 -7.87 -1.25 5.36
C SER A 67 -7.71 0.24 5.05
N THR A 68 -7.25 1.06 6.00
CA THR A 68 -7.09 2.50 5.74
C THR A 68 -5.95 2.78 4.77
N ALA A 69 -4.87 1.98 4.80
CA ALA A 69 -3.79 2.06 3.83
C ALA A 69 -4.29 1.81 2.39
N LEU A 70 -5.22 0.86 2.22
CA LEU A 70 -5.86 0.59 0.94
C LEU A 70 -6.70 1.77 0.44
N ASP A 71 -7.52 2.34 1.32
CA ASP A 71 -8.33 3.51 0.98
C ASP A 71 -7.44 4.66 0.52
N VAL A 72 -6.38 4.97 1.27
CA VAL A 72 -5.45 6.06 0.91
C VAL A 72 -4.70 5.77 -0.39
N LEU A 73 -4.24 4.54 -0.60
CA LEU A 73 -3.64 4.13 -1.89
C LEU A 73 -4.63 4.25 -3.04
N ALA A 74 -5.90 3.88 -2.81
CA ALA A 74 -6.99 4.02 -3.78
C ALA A 74 -7.31 5.50 -4.08
N GLU A 75 -7.27 6.36 -3.09
CA GLU A 75 -7.38 7.81 -3.25
C GLU A 75 -6.20 8.38 -4.04
N LEU A 76 -4.96 8.01 -3.72
CA LEU A 76 -3.75 8.50 -4.40
C LEU A 76 -3.72 8.14 -5.89
N ARG A 77 -4.15 6.93 -6.25
CA ARG A 77 -4.25 6.50 -7.65
C ARG A 77 -5.45 7.11 -8.38
N SER A 78 -6.56 7.36 -7.68
CA SER A 78 -7.77 7.97 -8.26
C SER A 78 -7.60 9.47 -8.44
N GLY A 79 -6.94 10.14 -7.49
CA GLY A 79 -6.60 11.57 -7.52
C GLY A 79 -5.54 11.91 -8.57
N ARG A 80 -4.67 10.94 -8.94
CA ARG A 80 -3.77 11.06 -10.10
C ARG A 80 -4.46 10.96 -11.46
N HIS A 81 -5.73 10.57 -11.50
CA HIS A 81 -6.56 10.71 -12.72
C HIS A 81 -7.20 12.11 -12.81
N SER A 82 -6.38 13.15 -12.62
CA SER A 82 -6.59 14.41 -13.35
C SER A 82 -5.55 14.50 -14.46
N PRO A 83 -5.91 14.18 -15.72
CA PRO A 83 -5.17 14.71 -16.88
C PRO A 83 -5.42 16.22 -16.95
N GLY A 84 -4.81 16.98 -16.04
CA GLY A 84 -4.77 18.45 -16.06
C GLY A 84 -3.52 18.95 -16.76
N GLY A 85 -3.35 18.60 -18.04
CA GLY A 85 -2.42 19.29 -18.94
C GLY A 85 -2.85 20.74 -19.21
N PRO A 86 -1.96 21.58 -19.78
CA PRO A 86 -1.65 22.92 -19.29
C PRO A 86 -2.64 24.01 -19.70
N ALA A 87 -2.80 25.03 -18.85
CA ALA A 87 -3.44 26.29 -19.20
C ALA A 87 -2.38 27.40 -19.37
N ALA A 88 -2.10 27.68 -20.65
CA ALA A 88 -1.55 28.91 -21.26
C ALA A 88 -0.14 29.39 -20.89
#